data_AF-A0A949VVX1-F1
#
_entry.id   AF-A0A949VVX1-F1
#
_cell.length_a   1.000
_cell.length_b   1.000
_cell.length_c   1.000
_cell.angle_alpha   90.00
_cell.angle_beta   90.00
_cell.angle_gamma   90.00
#
_symmetry.space_group_name_H-M   'P 1'
#
loop_
_entity.id
_entity.type
_entity.pdbx_description
1 polymer ?
#
loop_
_entity_poly.entity_id
_entity_poly.type
_entity_poly.pdbx_seq_one_letter_code
_entity_poly.pdbx_strand_id
1 'polypeptide(L)'
;MKLTKYILLFLLITSAAYSQNVKITDFDIPVSSARKFLLNGFYNWAQTTPENDSLADNVSSSWRLDATYSQFYSSPSYAWNVGLTGSLSEAARGDTTRYQYNFNSDISKYFSDSKGFFGNAALTSTYLRKREFGVDNRPTIEIFGGLGYGRRVNATSLAKAIRIDEDLKKGGITSKFMPKSTMIAIAQIIDREDEYRDKYKALYEAKIIEDITNEVLNSGVSNFNNMSALGFMRIRDVLYGTNQFLNERAYGGDIRLGISYELLTRNEKIESPSPKLDIRGRYAYPVGIKHQFSAFLNAQTPLDSNFFSLFTGNGGILYTYNLTNRISFNAGYTVTFNQILSGSSDSLGIPIGLDKSAADHNFSTGFNFYIENYITFNINAGWTKLWRSDTQYFTNASVGFIVF
;
A
#
# COMPACT_ATOMS: atom_id res chain seq x y z
N MET A 1 -12.44 -7.83 34.05
CA MET A 1 -11.77 -6.52 34.14
C MET A 1 -10.84 -6.18 32.96
N LYS A 2 -10.23 -7.16 32.27
CA LYS A 2 -9.38 -6.89 31.08
C LYS A 2 -10.20 -6.57 29.82
N LEU A 3 -11.31 -7.28 29.57
CA LEU A 3 -12.19 -7.05 28.41
C LEU A 3 -12.83 -5.65 28.40
N THR A 4 -13.23 -5.15 29.58
CA THR A 4 -13.88 -3.85 29.75
C THR A 4 -12.97 -2.67 29.42
N LYS A 5 -11.65 -2.81 29.60
CA LYS A 5 -10.67 -1.77 29.22
C LYS A 5 -10.51 -1.66 27.70
N TYR A 6 -10.56 -2.77 26.96
CA TYR A 6 -10.51 -2.75 25.50
C TYR A 6 -11.80 -2.21 24.88
N ILE A 7 -12.96 -2.51 25.48
CA ILE A 7 -14.25 -1.95 25.08
C ILE A 7 -14.28 -0.43 25.33
N LEU A 8 -13.74 0.05 26.45
CA LEU A 8 -13.62 1.49 26.73
C LEU A 8 -12.65 2.21 25.79
N LEU A 9 -11.54 1.57 25.41
CA LEU A 9 -10.61 2.11 24.41
C LEU A 9 -11.26 2.19 23.01
N PHE A 10 -12.07 1.19 22.64
CA PHE A 10 -12.83 1.20 21.38
C PHE A 10 -13.93 2.27 21.39
N LEU A 11 -14.61 2.48 22.52
CA LEU A 11 -15.60 3.54 22.71
C LEU A 11 -14.99 4.95 22.67
N LEU A 12 -13.79 5.15 23.22
CA LEU A 12 -13.09 6.45 23.17
C LEU A 12 -12.64 6.83 21.75
N ILE A 13 -12.36 5.86 20.88
CA ILE A 13 -12.06 6.10 19.45
C ILE A 13 -13.34 6.53 18.69
N THR A 14 -14.52 6.04 19.10
CA THR A 14 -15.79 6.44 18.47
C THR A 14 -16.26 7.85 18.84
N SER A 15 -15.89 8.36 20.02
CA SER A 15 -16.33 9.69 20.48
C SER A 15 -15.56 10.87 19.85
N ALA A 16 -14.45 10.63 19.16
CA ALA A 16 -13.72 11.68 18.42
C ALA A 16 -14.29 11.93 17.01
N ALA A 17 -15.38 11.24 16.64
CA ALA A 17 -15.88 11.17 15.27
C ALA A 17 -17.08 12.08 14.98
N TYR A 18 -17.18 13.28 15.53
CA TYR A 18 -18.29 14.19 15.15
C TYR A 18 -17.88 15.68 15.19
N SER A 19 -17.38 16.18 14.06
CA SER A 19 -17.59 17.57 13.59
C SER A 19 -17.00 17.78 12.17
N GLN A 20 -17.22 16.85 11.24
CA GLN A 20 -16.95 17.10 9.82
C GLN A 20 -18.29 17.00 9.06
N ASN A 21 -18.62 18.03 8.28
CA ASN A 21 -19.84 18.09 7.45
C ASN A 21 -19.81 17.07 6.30
N VAL A 22 -18.66 16.43 6.03
CA VAL A 22 -18.43 15.47 4.95
C VAL A 22 -17.65 14.29 5.46
N LYS A 23 -18.10 13.08 5.12
CA LYS A 23 -17.37 11.84 5.38
C LYS A 23 -16.60 11.43 4.13
N ILE A 24 -15.44 10.78 4.29
CA ILE A 24 -14.66 10.26 3.15
C ILE A 24 -15.50 9.27 2.31
N THR A 25 -16.44 8.57 2.94
CA THR A 25 -17.38 7.64 2.29
C THR A 25 -18.43 8.32 1.39
N ASP A 26 -18.54 9.65 1.45
CA ASP A 26 -19.51 10.41 0.65
C ASP A 26 -19.01 10.73 -0.77
N PHE A 27 -17.77 10.34 -1.09
CA PHE A 27 -17.19 10.54 -2.41
C PHE A 27 -17.74 9.52 -3.40
N ASP A 28 -18.71 9.92 -4.22
CA ASP A 28 -19.18 9.09 -5.33
C ASP A 28 -18.31 9.30 -6.58
N ILE A 29 -17.93 8.21 -7.25
CA ILE A 29 -16.86 8.22 -8.26
C ILE A 29 -17.41 8.52 -9.65
N PRO A 30 -17.00 9.61 -10.33
CA PRO A 30 -17.07 9.67 -11.79
C PRO A 30 -15.81 9.07 -12.44
N VAL A 31 -14.59 9.44 -12.03
CA VAL A 31 -13.30 8.87 -12.49
C VAL A 31 -12.22 9.26 -11.49
N SER A 32 -11.38 8.32 -11.03
CA SER A 32 -10.23 8.58 -10.14
C SER A 32 -8.95 7.93 -10.65
N SER A 33 -7.84 8.66 -10.65
CA SER A 33 -6.50 8.15 -10.91
C SER A 33 -5.51 8.62 -9.85
N ALA A 34 -4.47 7.83 -9.60
CA ALA A 34 -3.28 8.34 -8.94
C ALA A 34 -2.04 7.57 -9.38
N ARG A 35 -0.90 8.23 -9.26
CA ARG A 35 0.43 7.66 -9.50
C ARG A 35 1.36 7.99 -8.34
N LYS A 36 2.28 7.09 -8.05
CA LYS A 36 3.27 7.27 -6.99
C LYS A 36 4.55 6.53 -7.35
N PHE A 37 5.69 7.18 -7.15
CA PHE A 37 7.01 6.57 -7.21
C PHE A 37 7.76 6.89 -5.91
N LEU A 38 8.42 5.90 -5.31
CA LEU A 38 9.29 6.09 -4.14
C LEU A 38 10.59 5.34 -4.33
N LEU A 39 11.68 5.95 -3.85
CA LEU A 39 13.01 5.37 -3.84
C LEU A 39 13.62 5.45 -2.43
N ASN A 40 13.76 4.32 -1.75
CA ASN A 40 14.30 4.26 -0.40
C ASN A 40 15.69 3.63 -0.41
N GLY A 41 16.65 4.25 0.27
CA GLY A 41 18.04 3.79 0.31
C GLY A 41 18.52 3.62 1.74
N PHE A 42 18.94 2.42 2.10
CA PHE A 42 19.57 2.11 3.37
C PHE A 42 21.04 1.78 3.15
N TYR A 43 21.90 2.38 3.97
CA TYR A 43 23.32 2.04 4.03
C TYR A 43 23.70 1.85 5.49
N ASN A 44 24.30 0.72 5.80
CA ASN A 44 24.83 0.41 7.11
C ASN A 44 26.33 0.16 7.00
N TRP A 45 27.07 0.82 7.87
CA TRP A 45 28.51 0.66 8.00
C TRP A 45 28.83 0.38 9.46
N ALA A 46 29.50 -0.74 9.70
CA ALA A 46 30.00 -1.12 11.00
C ALA A 46 31.44 -1.61 10.87
N GLN A 47 32.33 -0.90 11.55
CA GLN A 47 33.71 -1.31 11.77
C GLN A 47 33.77 -1.92 13.17
N THR A 48 34.08 -3.22 13.23
CA THR A 48 34.43 -3.84 14.51
C THR A 48 35.95 -3.89 14.58
N THR A 49 36.52 -3.06 15.45
CA THR A 49 37.92 -3.19 15.88
C THR A 49 38.01 -4.43 16.76
N PRO A 50 38.78 -5.46 16.38
CA PRO A 50 38.93 -6.65 17.19
C PRO A 50 39.61 -6.30 18.53
N GLU A 51 39.26 -6.99 19.62
CA GLU A 51 39.95 -6.86 20.92
C GLU A 51 41.42 -7.29 20.87
N ASN A 52 41.85 -7.91 19.77
CA ASN A 52 43.18 -8.46 19.58
C ASN A 52 43.81 -7.85 18.33
N ASP A 53 44.90 -7.08 18.48
CA ASP A 53 45.63 -6.37 17.42
C ASP A 53 46.18 -7.29 16.30
N SER A 54 46.07 -8.61 16.47
CA SER A 54 46.43 -9.61 15.45
C SER A 54 45.32 -9.95 14.46
N LEU A 55 44.09 -9.48 14.68
CA LEU A 55 42.96 -9.64 13.76
C LEU A 55 42.77 -8.35 12.94
N ALA A 56 42.53 -8.48 11.64
CA ALA A 56 42.24 -7.33 10.79
C ALA A 56 40.89 -6.70 11.17
N ASP A 57 40.80 -5.36 11.10
CA ASP A 57 39.55 -4.63 11.21
C ASP A 57 38.50 -5.24 10.27
N ASN A 58 37.40 -5.72 10.83
CA ASN A 58 36.31 -6.23 10.03
C ASN A 58 35.39 -5.05 9.67
N VAL A 59 35.53 -4.57 8.44
CA VAL A 59 34.66 -3.53 7.88
C VAL A 59 33.48 -4.22 7.20
N SER A 60 32.37 -4.31 7.92
CA SER A 60 31.10 -4.75 7.36
C SER A 60 30.33 -3.54 6.83
N SER A 61 30.02 -3.54 5.54
CA SER A 61 29.04 -2.61 4.97
C SER A 61 27.94 -3.40 4.29
N SER A 62 26.70 -2.96 4.47
CA SER A 62 25.54 -3.49 3.75
C SER A 62 24.73 -2.33 3.22
N TRP A 63 24.09 -2.53 2.08
CA TRP A 63 23.24 -1.51 1.49
C TRP A 63 22.01 -2.14 0.86
N ARG A 64 20.94 -1.36 0.79
CA ARG A 64 19.68 -1.75 0.18
C ARG A 64 19.05 -0.54 -0.50
N LEU A 65 18.60 -0.71 -1.73
CA LEU A 65 17.83 0.27 -2.49
C LEU A 65 16.49 -0.37 -2.84
N ASP A 66 15.39 0.22 -2.39
CA ASP A 66 14.04 -0.20 -2.69
C ASP A 66 13.36 0.84 -3.59
N ALA A 67 12.74 0.40 -4.67
CA ALA A 67 11.92 1.23 -5.54
C ALA A 67 10.48 0.72 -5.52
N THR A 68 9.51 1.62 -5.40
CA THR A 68 8.08 1.30 -5.47
C THR A 68 7.38 2.26 -6.40
N TYR A 69 6.73 1.70 -7.41
CA TYR A 69 5.85 2.40 -8.33
C TYR A 69 4.44 1.84 -8.20
N SER A 70 3.44 2.72 -8.10
CA SER A 70 2.04 2.33 -8.16
C SER A 70 1.24 3.34 -8.95
N GLN A 71 0.43 2.85 -9.88
CA GLN A 71 -0.55 3.64 -10.60
C GLN A 71 -1.90 2.92 -10.57
N PHE A 72 -2.99 3.67 -10.45
CA PHE A 72 -4.33 3.12 -10.64
C PHE A 72 -5.21 4.10 -11.39
N TYR A 73 -6.28 3.54 -11.95
CA TYR A 73 -7.39 4.26 -12.55
C TYR A 73 -8.69 3.54 -12.19
N SER A 74 -9.75 4.27 -11.93
CA SER A 74 -11.06 3.74 -11.55
C SER A 74 -12.16 4.63 -12.12
N SER A 75 -13.06 4.06 -12.91
CA SER A 75 -14.27 4.68 -13.46
C SER A 75 -15.46 3.75 -13.22
N PRO A 76 -16.71 4.24 -13.20
CA PRO A 76 -17.91 3.41 -13.02
C PRO A 76 -17.85 2.08 -13.78
N SER A 77 -17.43 2.10 -15.04
CA SER A 77 -17.42 0.92 -15.92
C SER A 77 -16.15 0.06 -15.85
N TYR A 78 -14.98 0.62 -15.49
CA TYR A 78 -13.74 -0.18 -15.38
C TYR A 78 -12.71 0.43 -14.42
N ALA A 79 -11.87 -0.42 -13.85
CA ALA A 79 -10.72 -0.03 -13.05
C ALA A 79 -9.49 -0.84 -13.44
N TRP A 80 -8.31 -0.25 -13.34
CA TRP A 80 -7.06 -0.96 -13.49
C TRP A 80 -6.01 -0.44 -12.52
N ASN A 81 -5.02 -1.27 -12.21
CA ASN A 81 -3.86 -0.89 -11.43
C ASN A 81 -2.58 -1.49 -12.02
N VAL A 82 -1.47 -0.82 -11.76
CA VAL A 82 -0.13 -1.29 -12.06
C VAL A 82 0.72 -1.02 -10.83
N GLY A 83 1.41 -2.03 -10.35
CA GLY A 83 2.37 -1.97 -9.26
C GLY A 83 3.69 -2.58 -9.70
N LEU A 84 4.78 -1.94 -9.30
CA LEU A 84 6.12 -2.49 -9.42
C LEU A 84 6.88 -2.17 -8.15
N THR A 85 7.34 -3.21 -7.45
CA THR A 85 8.28 -3.09 -6.34
C THR A 85 9.56 -3.79 -6.72
N GLY A 86 10.70 -3.10 -6.61
CA GLY A 86 12.02 -3.67 -6.86
C GLY A 86 12.93 -3.42 -5.68
N SER A 87 13.90 -4.31 -5.45
CA SER A 87 14.96 -4.04 -4.48
C SER A 87 16.31 -4.55 -4.97
N LEU A 88 17.34 -3.74 -4.76
CA LEU A 88 18.75 -4.09 -4.89
C LEU A 88 19.35 -4.14 -3.49
N SER A 89 20.20 -5.11 -3.19
CA SER A 89 20.86 -5.16 -1.89
C SER A 89 22.16 -5.92 -1.92
N GLU A 90 23.04 -5.56 -1.00
CA GLU A 90 24.29 -6.27 -0.69
C GLU A 90 24.35 -6.48 0.82
N ALA A 91 24.51 -7.73 1.25
CA ALA A 91 24.44 -8.09 2.67
C ALA A 91 25.77 -7.88 3.42
N ALA A 92 26.88 -7.95 2.70
CA ALA A 92 28.22 -7.69 3.22
C ALA A 92 29.10 -7.13 2.11
N ARG A 93 30.08 -6.31 2.47
CA ARG A 93 30.99 -5.65 1.54
C ARG A 93 31.67 -6.68 0.63
N GLY A 94 31.48 -6.55 -0.68
CA GLY A 94 32.06 -7.45 -1.68
C GLY A 94 31.22 -8.70 -1.96
N ASP A 95 30.02 -8.82 -1.38
CA ASP A 95 29.04 -9.83 -1.76
C ASP A 95 28.43 -9.50 -3.14
N THR A 96 27.88 -10.52 -3.80
CA THR A 96 27.17 -10.33 -5.07
C THR A 96 25.89 -9.53 -4.84
N THR A 97 25.70 -8.45 -5.60
CA THR A 97 24.46 -7.68 -5.55
C THR A 97 23.25 -8.55 -5.88
N ARG A 98 22.33 -8.62 -4.92
CA ARG A 98 21.05 -9.32 -5.03
C ARG A 98 20.03 -8.35 -5.60
N TYR A 99 19.23 -8.81 -6.54
CA TYR A 99 18.12 -8.03 -7.08
C TYR A 99 16.87 -8.89 -7.17
N GLN A 100 15.74 -8.26 -6.88
CA GLN A 100 14.42 -8.85 -7.00
C GLN A 100 13.42 -7.80 -7.46
N TYR A 101 12.37 -8.26 -8.13
CA TYR A 101 11.22 -7.42 -8.41
C TYR A 101 9.92 -8.22 -8.30
N ASN A 102 8.85 -7.48 -8.05
CA ASN A 102 7.47 -7.93 -8.13
C ASN A 102 6.70 -6.89 -8.94
N PHE A 103 6.13 -7.33 -10.05
CA PHE A 103 5.24 -6.57 -10.91
C PHE A 103 3.85 -7.17 -10.80
N ASN A 104 2.85 -6.32 -10.61
CA ASN A 104 1.45 -6.73 -10.50
C ASN A 104 0.59 -5.76 -11.30
N SER A 105 -0.27 -6.30 -12.16
CA SER A 105 -1.24 -5.51 -12.92
C SER A 105 -2.59 -6.21 -12.87
N ASP A 106 -3.67 -5.47 -12.63
CA ASP A 106 -5.03 -5.98 -12.70
C ASP A 106 -5.96 -5.01 -13.42
N ILE A 107 -6.93 -5.59 -14.13
CA ILE A 107 -8.01 -4.87 -14.80
C ILE A 107 -9.33 -5.50 -14.40
N SER A 108 -10.31 -4.66 -14.10
CA SER A 108 -11.66 -5.03 -13.69
C SER A 108 -12.66 -4.27 -14.55
N LYS A 109 -13.62 -4.97 -15.15
CA LYS A 109 -14.74 -4.39 -15.91
C LYS A 109 -16.04 -4.65 -15.17
N TYR A 110 -16.70 -3.58 -14.72
CA TYR A 110 -17.94 -3.63 -13.96
C TYR A 110 -19.13 -3.81 -14.91
N PHE A 111 -20.07 -4.66 -14.52
CA PHE A 111 -21.33 -4.84 -15.26
C PHE A 111 -22.38 -3.78 -14.90
N SER A 112 -22.15 -2.97 -13.86
CA SER A 112 -23.02 -1.90 -13.41
C SER A 112 -22.21 -0.77 -12.75
N ASP A 113 -22.68 0.46 -12.88
CA ASP A 113 -21.95 1.67 -12.45
C ASP A 113 -21.90 1.88 -10.92
N SER A 114 -22.90 1.42 -10.16
CA SER A 114 -23.11 1.85 -8.76
C SER A 114 -22.46 0.97 -7.68
N LYS A 115 -21.92 -0.20 -8.05
CA LYS A 115 -21.36 -1.33 -7.25
C LYS A 115 -22.06 -2.61 -7.71
N GLY A 116 -21.26 -3.59 -8.14
CA GLY A 116 -21.83 -4.84 -8.63
C GLY A 116 -20.78 -5.84 -9.01
N PHE A 117 -21.24 -6.87 -9.71
CA PHE A 117 -20.37 -7.89 -10.28
C PHE A 117 -19.44 -7.27 -11.34
N PHE A 118 -18.22 -7.79 -11.39
CA PHE A 118 -17.23 -7.40 -12.38
C PHE A 118 -16.47 -8.63 -12.88
N GLY A 119 -16.02 -8.58 -14.13
CA GLY A 119 -15.02 -9.50 -14.65
C GLY A 119 -13.62 -8.92 -14.44
N ASN A 120 -12.64 -9.75 -14.10
CA ASN A 120 -11.29 -9.28 -13.89
C ASN A 120 -10.22 -10.21 -14.46
N ALA A 121 -9.11 -9.60 -14.84
CA ALA A 121 -7.89 -10.27 -15.23
C ALA A 121 -6.71 -9.65 -14.48
N ALA A 122 -5.70 -10.44 -14.15
CA ALA A 122 -4.48 -9.95 -13.56
C ALA A 122 -3.25 -10.66 -14.12
N LEU A 123 -2.13 -9.96 -14.10
CA LEU A 123 -0.81 -10.42 -14.49
C LEU A 123 0.14 -10.11 -13.35
N THR A 124 0.82 -11.15 -12.85
CA THR A 124 1.88 -11.02 -11.85
C THR A 124 3.18 -11.52 -12.46
N SER A 125 4.26 -10.75 -12.31
CA SER A 125 5.61 -11.21 -12.63
C SER A 125 6.50 -11.04 -11.41
N THR A 126 7.14 -12.12 -10.98
CA THR A 126 8.06 -12.09 -9.84
C THR A 126 9.42 -12.62 -10.22
N TYR A 127 10.46 -12.00 -9.70
CA TYR A 127 11.82 -12.42 -9.96
C TYR A 127 12.67 -12.24 -8.72
N LEU A 128 13.46 -13.26 -8.41
CA LEU A 128 14.47 -13.24 -7.37
C LEU A 128 15.74 -13.86 -7.93
N ARG A 129 16.82 -13.08 -7.97
CA ARG A 129 18.14 -13.59 -8.38
C ARG A 129 18.61 -14.64 -7.37
N LYS A 130 18.51 -15.90 -7.75
CA LYS A 130 18.99 -17.05 -7.00
C LYS A 130 19.28 -18.18 -7.98
N ARG A 131 20.22 -19.05 -7.63
CA ARG A 131 20.48 -20.29 -8.36
C ARG A 131 19.80 -21.44 -7.63
N GLU A 132 18.97 -22.20 -8.32
CA GLU A 132 18.28 -23.37 -7.78
C GLU A 132 18.44 -24.55 -8.74
N PHE A 133 18.64 -25.76 -8.21
CA PHE A 133 18.85 -26.97 -9.02
C PHE A 133 19.98 -26.84 -10.07
N GLY A 134 20.98 -26.00 -9.79
CA GLY A 134 22.11 -25.76 -10.70
C GLY A 134 21.82 -24.83 -11.89
N VAL A 135 20.63 -24.23 -11.98
CA VAL A 135 20.23 -23.29 -13.04
C VAL A 135 19.87 -21.93 -12.42
N ASP A 136 20.10 -20.86 -13.16
CA ASP A 136 19.72 -19.52 -12.74
C ASP A 136 18.19 -19.35 -12.82
N ASN A 137 17.63 -18.69 -11.81
CA ASN A 137 16.21 -18.37 -11.84
C ASN A 137 15.88 -17.38 -12.96
N ARG A 138 14.67 -17.50 -13.49
CA ARG A 138 14.05 -16.58 -14.44
C ARG A 138 12.76 -16.00 -13.85
N PRO A 139 12.19 -14.95 -14.44
CA PRO A 139 10.92 -14.40 -13.98
C PRO A 139 9.82 -15.47 -13.96
N THR A 140 9.04 -15.50 -12.89
CA THR A 140 7.80 -16.27 -12.81
C THR A 140 6.67 -15.40 -13.28
N ILE A 141 5.88 -15.86 -14.25
CA ILE A 141 4.74 -15.12 -14.81
C ILE A 141 3.46 -15.91 -14.49
N GLU A 142 2.54 -15.26 -13.79
CA GLU A 142 1.23 -15.81 -13.46
C GLU A 142 0.14 -14.90 -14.05
N ILE A 143 -0.86 -15.52 -14.67
CA ILE A 143 -2.08 -14.85 -15.09
C ILE A 143 -3.24 -15.31 -14.23
N PHE A 144 -4.21 -14.43 -14.02
CA PHE A 144 -5.45 -14.72 -13.34
C PHE A 144 -6.62 -14.24 -14.20
N GLY A 145 -7.69 -15.03 -14.27
CA GLY A 145 -8.97 -14.63 -14.83
C GLY A 145 -10.11 -15.05 -13.92
N GLY A 146 -11.06 -14.14 -13.66
CA GLY A 146 -12.13 -14.41 -12.71
C GLY A 146 -13.27 -13.40 -12.71
N LEU A 147 -14.15 -13.59 -11.74
CA LEU A 147 -15.25 -12.70 -11.43
C LEU A 147 -15.07 -12.16 -10.02
N GLY A 148 -15.62 -10.98 -9.77
CA GLY A 148 -15.62 -10.40 -8.44
C GLY A 148 -16.89 -9.62 -8.15
N TYR A 149 -17.01 -9.21 -6.89
CA TYR A 149 -18.10 -8.41 -6.39
C TYR A 149 -17.59 -7.36 -5.41
N GLY A 150 -18.17 -6.16 -5.49
CA GLY A 150 -17.81 -5.03 -4.66
C GLY A 150 -16.92 -4.01 -5.38
N ARG A 151 -16.50 -2.99 -4.66
CA ARG A 151 -15.69 -1.89 -5.18
C ARG A 151 -14.89 -1.24 -4.06
N ARG A 152 -13.57 -1.15 -4.25
CA ARG A 152 -12.70 -0.30 -3.44
C ARG A 152 -12.57 1.07 -4.11
N VAL A 153 -12.93 2.12 -3.39
CA VAL A 153 -12.86 3.51 -3.85
C VAL A 153 -11.63 4.17 -3.26
N ASN A 154 -10.81 4.80 -4.09
CA ASN A 154 -9.80 5.74 -3.62
C ASN A 154 -10.48 7.11 -3.46
N ALA A 155 -10.43 7.65 -2.24
CA ALA A 155 -11.01 8.93 -1.87
C ALA A 155 -9.93 9.91 -1.36
N THR A 156 -8.69 9.74 -1.83
CA THR A 156 -7.57 10.63 -1.50
C THR A 156 -7.85 12.06 -1.98
N SER A 157 -8.47 12.21 -3.15
CA SER A 157 -8.87 13.51 -3.71
C SER A 157 -9.85 14.26 -2.78
N LEU A 158 -10.84 13.55 -2.20
CA LEU A 158 -11.72 14.13 -1.19
C LEU A 158 -10.99 14.42 0.12
N ALA A 159 -10.09 13.54 0.54
CA ALA A 159 -9.30 13.77 1.75
C ALA A 159 -8.39 15.01 1.61
N LYS A 160 -7.84 15.27 0.42
CA LYS A 160 -7.15 16.53 0.09
C LYS A 160 -8.11 17.73 0.13
N ALA A 161 -9.31 17.63 -0.41
CA ALA A 161 -10.31 18.70 -0.37
C ALA A 161 -10.75 19.07 1.06
N ILE A 162 -11.03 18.09 1.92
CA ILE A 162 -11.32 18.31 3.35
C ILE A 162 -10.13 19.00 4.02
N ARG A 163 -8.91 18.59 3.68
CA ARG A 163 -7.69 19.18 4.24
C ARG A 163 -7.50 20.64 3.83
N ILE A 164 -7.79 20.98 2.57
CA ILE A 164 -7.81 22.36 2.09
C ILE A 164 -8.80 23.19 2.92
N ASP A 165 -10.00 22.69 3.17
CA ASP A 165 -11.02 23.40 3.99
C ASP A 165 -10.52 23.67 5.42
N GLU A 166 -9.97 22.66 6.08
CA GLU A 166 -9.40 22.80 7.44
C GLU A 166 -8.32 23.88 7.50
N ASP A 167 -7.43 23.91 6.50
CA ASP A 167 -6.31 24.83 6.44
C ASP A 167 -6.72 26.26 6.10
N LEU A 168 -7.66 26.44 5.15
CA LEU A 168 -8.22 27.75 4.83
C LEU A 168 -9.01 28.33 6.01
N LYS A 169 -9.76 27.48 6.73
CA LYS A 169 -10.50 27.88 7.93
C LYS A 169 -9.55 28.28 9.06
N LYS A 170 -8.51 27.48 9.30
CA LYS A 170 -7.48 27.77 10.30
C LYS A 170 -6.68 29.03 9.97
N GLY A 171 -6.43 29.28 8.69
CA GLY A 171 -5.77 30.48 8.19
C GLY A 171 -6.63 31.74 8.20
N GLY A 172 -7.90 31.65 8.61
CA GLY A 172 -8.84 32.78 8.61
C GLY A 172 -9.25 33.25 7.20
N ILE A 173 -9.03 32.41 6.19
CA ILE A 173 -9.40 32.72 4.79
C ILE A 173 -10.89 32.46 4.57
N THR A 174 -11.42 31.43 5.22
CA THR A 174 -12.86 31.14 5.23
C THR A 174 -13.48 31.44 6.60
N SER A 175 -14.69 32.00 6.59
CA SER A 175 -15.50 32.31 7.77
C SER A 175 -16.04 31.05 8.47
N LYS A 176 -16.23 29.96 7.72
CA LYS A 176 -16.77 28.67 8.18
C LYS A 176 -16.28 27.55 7.26
N PHE A 177 -16.49 26.30 7.67
CA PHE A 177 -16.23 25.14 6.81
C PHE A 177 -17.09 25.21 5.55
N MET A 178 -16.51 24.77 4.43
CA MET A 178 -17.19 24.74 3.14
C MET A 178 -18.41 23.80 3.13
N PRO A 179 -19.42 24.06 2.28
CA PRO A 179 -20.49 23.10 2.03
C PRO A 179 -19.96 21.79 1.45
N LYS A 180 -20.70 20.70 1.67
CA LYS A 180 -20.36 19.37 1.14
C LYS A 180 -20.21 19.35 -0.38
N SER A 181 -21.10 20.02 -1.10
CA SER A 181 -21.06 20.12 -2.55
C SER A 181 -19.75 20.73 -3.05
N THR A 182 -19.30 21.83 -2.43
CA THR A 182 -18.03 22.49 -2.75
C THR A 182 -16.84 21.57 -2.52
N MET A 183 -16.79 20.85 -1.40
CA MET A 183 -15.70 19.89 -1.14
C MET A 183 -15.66 18.77 -2.18
N ILE A 184 -16.82 18.26 -2.62
CA ILE A 184 -16.90 17.24 -3.67
C ILE A 184 -16.44 17.81 -5.02
N ALA A 185 -16.84 19.04 -5.37
CA ALA A 185 -16.39 19.71 -6.59
C ALA A 185 -14.87 19.91 -6.61
N ILE A 186 -14.28 20.38 -5.50
CA ILE A 186 -12.83 20.48 -5.34
C ILE A 186 -12.17 19.10 -5.49
N ALA A 187 -12.73 18.06 -4.88
CA ALA A 187 -12.20 16.70 -4.99
C ALA A 187 -12.21 16.20 -6.45
N GLN A 188 -13.25 16.52 -7.24
CA GLN A 188 -13.33 16.18 -8.66
C GLN A 188 -12.33 16.97 -9.53
N ILE A 189 -11.99 18.21 -9.14
CA ILE A 189 -10.90 18.96 -9.80
C ILE A 189 -9.56 18.27 -9.53
N ILE A 190 -9.30 17.89 -8.27
CA ILE A 190 -8.07 17.21 -7.85
C ILE A 190 -7.93 15.84 -8.54
N ASP A 191 -9.00 15.07 -8.66
CA ASP A 191 -8.98 13.74 -9.28
C ASP A 191 -8.60 13.80 -10.78
N ARG A 192 -8.79 14.95 -11.41
CA ARG A 192 -8.47 15.20 -12.83
C ARG A 192 -7.11 15.86 -13.03
N GLU A 193 -6.23 15.85 -12.03
CA GLU A 193 -4.91 16.50 -12.11
C GLU A 193 -4.11 16.10 -13.35
N ASP A 194 -4.18 14.84 -13.78
CA ASP A 194 -3.53 14.36 -15.01
C ASP A 194 -4.04 15.08 -16.27
N GLU A 195 -5.36 15.35 -16.36
CA GLU A 195 -5.94 16.13 -17.47
C GLU A 195 -5.39 17.56 -17.49
N TYR A 196 -5.17 18.17 -16.32
CA TYR A 196 -4.55 19.49 -16.21
C TYR A 196 -3.09 19.46 -16.65
N ARG A 197 -2.34 18.43 -16.27
CA ARG A 197 -0.93 18.25 -16.65
C ARG A 197 -0.80 18.15 -18.17
N ASP A 198 -1.65 17.37 -18.82
CA ASP A 198 -1.63 17.18 -20.26
C ASP A 198 -2.04 18.45 -21.01
N LYS A 199 -3.12 19.10 -20.56
CA LYS A 199 -3.70 20.28 -21.22
C LYS A 199 -2.86 21.55 -21.03
N TYR A 200 -2.38 21.80 -19.81
CA TYR A 200 -1.73 23.07 -19.44
C TYR A 200 -0.22 22.97 -19.26
N LYS A 201 0.35 21.76 -19.31
CA LYS A 201 1.81 21.50 -19.24
C LYS A 201 2.45 22.27 -18.08
N ALA A 202 3.42 23.14 -18.33
CA ALA A 202 4.11 23.91 -17.29
C ALA A 202 3.20 24.81 -16.43
N LEU A 203 2.01 25.16 -16.92
CA LEU A 203 1.06 26.03 -16.20
C LEU A 203 -0.01 25.25 -15.42
N TYR A 204 0.05 23.92 -15.40
CA TYR A 204 -0.98 23.09 -14.78
C TYR A 204 -1.20 23.42 -13.30
N GLU A 205 -0.13 23.69 -12.55
CA GLU A 205 -0.24 23.99 -11.11
C GLU A 205 -1.05 25.24 -10.85
N ALA A 206 -0.78 26.30 -11.61
CA ALA A 206 -1.50 27.56 -11.47
C ALA A 206 -2.98 27.37 -11.83
N LYS A 207 -3.28 26.62 -12.89
CA LYS A 207 -4.64 26.40 -13.37
C LYS A 207 -5.50 25.52 -12.46
N ILE A 208 -4.94 24.44 -11.92
CA ILE A 208 -5.70 23.61 -10.98
C ILE A 208 -5.98 24.35 -9.67
N ILE A 209 -5.03 25.16 -9.17
CA ILE A 209 -5.23 25.97 -7.96
C ILE A 209 -6.25 27.09 -8.20
N GLU A 210 -6.23 27.71 -9.39
CA GLU A 210 -7.20 28.73 -9.79
C GLU A 210 -8.63 28.15 -9.81
N ASP A 211 -8.84 26.97 -10.38
CA ASP A 211 -10.16 26.34 -10.42
C ASP A 211 -10.65 25.95 -9.01
N ILE A 212 -9.77 25.41 -8.16
CA ILE A 212 -10.10 25.16 -6.75
C ILE A 212 -10.45 26.47 -6.03
N THR A 213 -9.68 27.52 -6.28
CA THR A 213 -9.89 28.85 -5.70
C THR A 213 -11.24 29.42 -6.08
N ASN A 214 -11.62 29.33 -7.36
CA ASN A 214 -12.91 29.77 -7.85
C ASN A 214 -14.05 29.03 -7.13
N GLU A 215 -13.89 27.73 -6.90
CA GLU A 215 -14.89 26.94 -6.20
C GLU A 215 -15.02 27.31 -4.71
N VAL A 216 -13.90 27.65 -4.05
CA VAL A 216 -13.92 28.22 -2.69
C VAL A 216 -14.64 29.57 -2.67
N LEU A 217 -14.38 30.46 -3.62
CA LEU A 217 -15.03 31.78 -3.69
C LEU A 217 -16.54 31.65 -3.95
N ASN A 218 -16.93 30.78 -4.89
CA ASN A 218 -18.33 30.50 -5.24
C ASN A 218 -19.13 29.90 -4.08
N SER A 219 -18.47 29.23 -3.14
CA SER A 219 -19.12 28.67 -1.96
C SER A 219 -19.68 29.73 -0.99
N GLY A 220 -19.28 31.00 -1.13
CA GLY A 220 -19.76 32.11 -0.30
C GLY A 220 -19.25 32.08 1.14
N VAL A 221 -18.28 31.22 1.47
CA VAL A 221 -17.69 31.15 2.82
C VAL A 221 -16.37 31.93 2.94
N SER A 222 -15.83 32.42 1.83
CA SER A 222 -14.60 33.23 1.80
C SER A 222 -14.79 34.57 2.52
N ASN A 223 -13.81 34.97 3.33
CA ASN A 223 -13.76 36.31 3.95
C ASN A 223 -13.31 37.40 2.96
N PHE A 224 -12.84 36.99 1.78
CA PHE A 224 -12.26 37.88 0.78
C PHE A 224 -12.97 37.71 -0.56
N ASN A 225 -13.16 38.82 -1.28
CA ASN A 225 -13.73 38.81 -2.63
C ASN A 225 -12.79 38.16 -3.66
N ASN A 226 -11.49 38.18 -3.38
CA ASN A 226 -10.44 37.49 -4.15
C ASN A 226 -9.59 36.66 -3.19
N MET A 227 -9.09 35.52 -3.66
CA MET A 227 -8.22 34.66 -2.86
C MET A 227 -6.90 35.36 -2.54
N SER A 228 -6.53 35.37 -1.27
CA SER A 228 -5.25 35.92 -0.84
C SER A 228 -4.08 35.01 -1.27
N ALA A 229 -2.87 35.58 -1.38
CA ALA A 229 -1.65 34.80 -1.64
C ALA A 229 -1.46 33.68 -0.61
N LEU A 230 -1.89 33.91 0.64
CA LEU A 230 -1.89 32.89 1.69
C LEU A 230 -2.82 31.73 1.37
N GLY A 231 -4.02 31.97 0.83
CA GLY A 231 -4.94 30.90 0.42
C GLY A 231 -4.43 30.09 -0.75
N PHE A 232 -3.84 30.76 -1.74
CA PHE A 232 -3.17 30.08 -2.86
C PHE A 232 -2.05 29.16 -2.36
N MET A 233 -1.19 29.68 -1.47
CA MET A 233 -0.09 28.91 -0.86
C MET A 233 -0.62 27.71 -0.06
N ARG A 234 -1.69 27.87 0.74
CA ARG A 234 -2.28 26.77 1.52
C ARG A 234 -2.87 25.66 0.64
N ILE A 235 -3.55 26.02 -0.45
CA ILE A 235 -4.07 25.04 -1.41
C ILE A 235 -2.91 24.28 -2.03
N ARG A 236 -1.87 24.99 -2.51
CA ARG A 236 -0.66 24.40 -3.08
C ARG A 236 0.02 23.42 -2.12
N ASP A 237 0.18 23.82 -0.87
CA ASP A 237 0.82 23.01 0.19
C ASP A 237 0.11 21.67 0.39
N VAL A 238 -1.23 21.66 0.38
CA VAL A 238 -2.02 20.43 0.52
C VAL A 238 -1.98 19.57 -0.74
N LEU A 239 -2.09 20.17 -1.93
CA LEU A 239 -2.16 19.42 -3.19
C LEU A 239 -0.88 18.63 -3.46
N TYR A 240 0.27 19.30 -3.31
CA TYR A 240 1.58 18.74 -3.61
C TYR A 240 2.29 18.19 -2.38
N GLY A 241 1.59 18.12 -1.25
CA GLY A 241 2.15 17.64 0.01
C GLY A 241 3.33 18.47 0.50
N THR A 242 3.46 19.74 0.08
CA THR A 242 4.51 20.64 0.59
C THR A 242 4.16 21.00 2.02
N ASN A 243 4.84 20.36 2.98
CA ASN A 243 4.63 20.45 4.43
C ASN A 243 3.33 19.81 4.94
N GLN A 244 2.56 19.14 4.07
CA GLN A 244 1.25 18.55 4.36
C GLN A 244 1.08 17.17 3.73
N PHE A 245 1.85 16.20 4.18
CA PHE A 245 1.76 14.85 3.63
C PHE A 245 0.44 14.17 4.03
N LEU A 246 -0.29 13.67 3.04
CA LEU A 246 -1.51 12.90 3.22
C LEU A 246 -1.31 11.49 2.65
N ASN A 247 -1.33 10.49 3.54
CA ASN A 247 -1.40 9.09 3.14
C ASN A 247 -2.66 8.82 2.31
N GLU A 248 -2.58 7.86 1.38
CA GLU A 248 -3.71 7.41 0.57
C GLU A 248 -4.93 7.12 1.45
N ARG A 249 -6.11 7.53 0.97
CA ARG A 249 -7.39 7.26 1.62
C ARG A 249 -8.26 6.43 0.71
N ALA A 250 -8.71 5.28 1.20
CA ALA A 250 -9.58 4.38 0.46
C ALA A 250 -10.71 3.86 1.36
N TYR A 251 -11.85 3.57 0.76
CA TYR A 251 -12.99 2.97 1.45
C TYR A 251 -13.67 1.89 0.59
N GLY A 252 -14.38 0.98 1.24
CA GLY A 252 -15.05 -0.15 0.58
C GLY A 252 -14.11 -1.32 0.35
N GLY A 253 -14.59 -2.33 -0.38
CA GLY A 253 -13.83 -3.53 -0.64
C GLY A 253 -14.41 -4.35 -1.79
N ASP A 254 -13.61 -5.29 -2.24
CA ASP A 254 -13.98 -6.25 -3.26
C ASP A 254 -13.43 -7.64 -2.94
N ILE A 255 -14.18 -8.64 -3.40
CA ILE A 255 -13.78 -10.04 -3.41
C ILE A 255 -13.71 -10.51 -4.86
N ARG A 256 -12.73 -11.34 -5.18
CA ARG A 256 -12.42 -11.87 -6.50
C ARG A 256 -12.24 -13.38 -6.37
N LEU A 257 -12.83 -14.12 -7.29
CA LEU A 257 -12.75 -15.57 -7.39
C LEU A 257 -12.44 -15.93 -8.85
N GLY A 258 -11.41 -16.73 -9.07
CA GLY A 258 -11.03 -17.10 -10.42
C GLY A 258 -9.98 -18.19 -10.47
N ILE A 259 -9.43 -18.37 -11.67
CA ILE A 259 -8.39 -19.35 -11.94
C ILE A 259 -7.09 -18.59 -12.21
N SER A 260 -6.02 -18.98 -11.53
CA SER A 260 -4.66 -18.54 -11.86
C SER A 260 -3.88 -19.64 -12.55
N TYR A 261 -3.00 -19.24 -13.47
CA TYR A 261 -2.15 -20.13 -14.26
C TYR A 261 -0.75 -19.56 -14.37
N GLU A 262 0.24 -20.38 -14.08
CA GLU A 262 1.66 -20.00 -14.15
C GLU A 262 2.19 -20.27 -15.57
N LEU A 263 2.26 -19.21 -16.37
CA LEU A 263 2.77 -19.24 -17.75
C LEU A 263 4.27 -19.54 -17.80
N LEU A 264 5.02 -18.97 -16.85
CA LEU A 264 6.46 -19.13 -16.76
C LEU A 264 6.83 -19.45 -15.33
N THR A 265 7.51 -20.58 -15.14
CA THR A 265 8.00 -21.03 -13.84
C THR A 265 9.36 -20.41 -13.52
N ARG A 266 9.72 -20.35 -12.23
CA ARG A 266 10.95 -19.72 -11.75
C ARG A 266 12.26 -20.28 -12.32
N ASN A 267 12.25 -21.49 -12.91
CA ASN A 267 13.35 -22.01 -13.71
C ASN A 267 12.85 -23.09 -14.69
N GLU A 268 13.69 -23.47 -15.67
CA GLU A 268 13.37 -24.46 -16.70
C GLU A 268 13.20 -25.90 -16.18
N LYS A 269 13.69 -26.19 -14.97
CA LYS A 269 13.62 -27.52 -14.35
C LYS A 269 12.33 -27.74 -13.57
N ILE A 270 11.57 -26.68 -13.31
CA ILE A 270 10.27 -26.76 -12.64
C ILE A 270 9.19 -26.84 -13.72
N GLU A 271 8.49 -27.96 -13.73
CA GLU A 271 7.32 -28.16 -14.58
C GLU A 271 6.23 -27.13 -14.25
N SER A 272 5.50 -26.71 -15.28
CA SER A 272 4.36 -25.81 -15.11
C SER A 272 3.33 -26.47 -14.18
N PRO A 273 3.02 -25.84 -13.03
CA PRO A 273 2.07 -26.40 -12.09
C PRO A 273 0.64 -26.40 -12.67
N SER A 274 -0.21 -27.26 -12.12
CA SER A 274 -1.64 -27.25 -12.37
C SER A 274 -2.24 -25.85 -12.17
N PRO A 275 -3.26 -25.45 -12.94
CA PRO A 275 -4.03 -24.23 -12.66
C PRO A 275 -4.50 -24.21 -11.20
N LYS A 276 -4.64 -23.03 -10.61
CA LYS A 276 -5.06 -22.89 -9.20
C LYS A 276 -6.40 -22.16 -9.15
N LEU A 277 -7.27 -22.56 -8.25
CA LEU A 277 -8.39 -21.72 -7.81
C LEU A 277 -7.82 -20.63 -6.90
N ASP A 278 -8.19 -19.38 -7.14
CA ASP A 278 -7.65 -18.22 -6.46
C ASP A 278 -8.79 -17.31 -5.96
N ILE A 279 -8.75 -17.01 -4.66
CA ILE A 279 -9.65 -16.13 -3.94
C ILE A 279 -8.85 -14.94 -3.44
N ARG A 280 -9.25 -13.72 -3.82
CA ARG A 280 -8.63 -12.47 -3.36
C ARG A 280 -9.69 -11.58 -2.75
N GLY A 281 -9.38 -10.97 -1.62
CA GLY A 281 -10.24 -10.04 -0.91
C GLY A 281 -9.45 -8.84 -0.46
N ARG A 282 -10.03 -7.66 -0.58
CA ARG A 282 -9.46 -6.44 -0.01
C ARG A 282 -10.56 -5.54 0.52
N TYR A 283 -10.27 -4.86 1.63
CA TYR A 283 -11.19 -3.95 2.27
C TYR A 283 -10.41 -2.76 2.84
N ALA A 284 -10.96 -1.57 2.74
CA ALA A 284 -10.41 -0.38 3.36
C ALA A 284 -11.54 0.41 4.04
N TYR A 285 -11.25 0.98 5.20
CA TYR A 285 -12.19 1.81 5.92
C TYR A 285 -11.45 2.95 6.64
N PRO A 286 -11.69 4.21 6.23
CA PRO A 286 -11.10 5.37 6.87
C PRO A 286 -11.98 5.82 8.04
N VAL A 287 -11.36 6.04 9.20
CA VAL A 287 -12.03 6.63 10.38
C VAL A 287 -11.61 8.10 10.44
N GLY A 288 -12.36 8.95 9.72
CA GLY A 288 -11.98 10.34 9.47
C GLY A 288 -10.76 10.47 8.56
N ILE A 289 -10.12 11.64 8.54
CA ILE A 289 -8.97 11.91 7.64
C ILE A 289 -7.64 11.34 8.13
N LYS A 290 -7.52 11.06 9.44
CA LYS A 290 -6.25 10.67 10.06
C LYS A 290 -6.06 9.16 10.17
N HIS A 291 -7.12 8.38 10.31
CA HIS A 291 -7.04 6.95 10.58
C HIS A 291 -7.56 6.14 9.39
N GLN A 292 -6.90 5.01 9.09
CA GLN A 292 -7.39 4.05 8.12
C GLN A 292 -7.06 2.63 8.53
N PHE A 293 -8.05 1.75 8.39
CA PHE A 293 -7.87 0.30 8.44
C PHE A 293 -7.92 -0.25 7.03
N SER A 294 -7.00 -1.13 6.69
CA SER A 294 -7.02 -1.88 5.43
C SER A 294 -6.82 -3.35 5.74
N ALA A 295 -7.55 -4.22 5.08
CA ALA A 295 -7.42 -5.66 5.20
C ALA A 295 -7.28 -6.27 3.81
N PHE A 296 -6.52 -7.36 3.72
CA PHE A 296 -6.42 -8.15 2.50
C PHE A 296 -6.38 -9.64 2.84
N LEU A 297 -6.78 -10.44 1.87
CA LEU A 297 -6.75 -11.89 1.90
C LEU A 297 -6.44 -12.37 0.48
N ASN A 298 -5.49 -13.28 0.31
CA ASN A 298 -5.34 -14.07 -0.89
C ASN A 298 -5.22 -15.53 -0.46
N ALA A 299 -5.95 -16.42 -1.11
CA ALA A 299 -5.92 -17.85 -0.83
C ALA A 299 -6.03 -18.60 -2.16
N GLN A 300 -5.22 -19.63 -2.32
CA GLN A 300 -5.17 -20.42 -3.55
C GLN A 300 -5.04 -21.92 -3.24
N THR A 301 -5.62 -22.74 -4.11
CA THR A 301 -5.53 -24.21 -4.08
C THR A 301 -5.32 -24.72 -5.51
N PRO A 302 -4.46 -25.72 -5.75
CA PRO A 302 -4.31 -26.30 -7.08
C PRO A 302 -5.59 -27.02 -7.51
N LEU A 303 -5.91 -26.97 -8.80
CA LEU A 303 -7.02 -27.68 -9.46
C LEU A 303 -6.53 -29.04 -9.98
N ASP A 304 -5.98 -29.84 -9.07
CA ASP A 304 -5.55 -31.22 -9.34
C ASP A 304 -6.02 -32.15 -8.23
N SER A 305 -5.40 -33.33 -8.10
CA SER A 305 -5.70 -34.30 -7.05
C SER A 305 -5.57 -33.74 -5.63
N ASN A 306 -4.89 -32.61 -5.44
CA ASN A 306 -4.71 -31.96 -4.15
C ASN A 306 -5.69 -30.79 -3.92
N PHE A 307 -6.77 -30.70 -4.69
CA PHE A 307 -7.79 -29.66 -4.54
C PHE A 307 -8.36 -29.62 -3.12
N PHE A 308 -8.24 -28.46 -2.46
CA PHE A 308 -8.51 -28.20 -1.03
C PHE A 308 -7.67 -29.01 -0.03
N SER A 309 -6.92 -30.02 -0.47
CA SER A 309 -5.91 -30.71 0.34
C SER A 309 -4.60 -29.94 0.44
N LEU A 310 -4.32 -29.06 -0.53
CA LEU A 310 -3.20 -28.10 -0.50
C LEU A 310 -3.75 -26.68 -0.61
N PHE A 311 -3.64 -25.88 0.44
CA PHE A 311 -3.91 -24.44 0.35
C PHE A 311 -2.66 -23.62 0.70
N THR A 312 -2.49 -22.52 -0.03
CA THR A 312 -1.52 -21.47 0.32
C THR A 312 -2.23 -20.14 0.30
N GLY A 313 -1.75 -19.18 1.07
CA GLY A 313 -2.38 -17.87 1.09
C GLY A 313 -1.72 -16.92 2.06
N ASN A 314 -2.13 -15.67 1.99
CA ASN A 314 -1.75 -14.67 2.97
C ASN A 314 -2.93 -13.77 3.29
N GLY A 315 -2.98 -13.31 4.53
CA GLY A 315 -3.97 -12.34 4.96
C GLY A 315 -3.32 -11.34 5.90
N GLY A 316 -3.86 -10.13 5.95
CA GLY A 316 -3.31 -9.12 6.82
C GLY A 316 -4.24 -7.97 7.09
N ILE A 317 -3.92 -7.24 8.16
CA ILE A 317 -4.57 -6.02 8.57
C ILE A 317 -3.49 -4.95 8.72
N LEU A 318 -3.73 -3.80 8.13
CA LEU A 318 -2.88 -2.63 8.14
C LEU A 318 -3.65 -1.47 8.75
N TYR A 319 -3.01 -0.76 9.67
CA TYR A 319 -3.52 0.43 10.30
C TYR A 319 -2.57 1.58 10.06
N THR A 320 -3.10 2.70 9.57
CA THR A 320 -2.35 3.93 9.34
C THR A 320 -2.99 5.06 10.12
N TYR A 321 -2.17 5.84 10.82
CA TYR A 321 -2.58 7.01 11.58
C TYR A 321 -1.66 8.20 11.31
N ASN A 322 -2.20 9.30 10.78
CA ASN A 322 -1.45 10.54 10.61
C ASN A 322 -1.51 11.36 11.91
N LEU A 323 -0.44 11.30 12.73
CA LEU A 323 -0.34 12.09 13.97
C LEU A 323 -0.31 13.58 13.64
N THR A 324 0.55 13.93 12.69
CA THR A 324 0.72 15.30 12.18
C THR A 324 0.85 15.24 10.65
N ASN A 325 0.99 16.42 10.04
CA ASN A 325 1.27 16.56 8.62
C ASN A 325 2.63 15.97 8.18
N ARG A 326 3.49 15.62 9.15
CA ARG A 326 4.85 15.14 8.92
C ARG A 326 5.16 13.85 9.66
N ILE A 327 4.21 13.29 10.40
CA ILE A 327 4.41 12.08 11.18
C ILE A 327 3.23 11.16 10.98
N SER A 328 3.49 9.97 10.45
CA SER A 328 2.50 8.90 10.40
C SER A 328 2.96 7.70 11.20
N PHE A 329 2.05 7.11 11.95
CA PHE A 329 2.20 5.82 12.58
C PHE A 329 1.56 4.74 11.71
N ASN A 330 2.27 3.63 11.53
CA ASN A 330 1.76 2.46 10.83
C ASN A 330 1.90 1.24 11.73
N ALA A 331 0.90 0.38 11.72
CA ALA A 331 0.95 -0.94 12.33
C ALA A 331 0.36 -1.96 11.35
N GLY A 332 1.01 -3.12 11.24
CA GLY A 332 0.63 -4.15 10.31
C GLY A 332 0.76 -5.51 10.96
N TYR A 333 -0.20 -6.38 10.68
CA TYR A 333 -0.12 -7.79 10.97
C TYR A 333 -0.41 -8.56 9.69
N THR A 334 0.48 -9.47 9.34
CA THR A 334 0.33 -10.37 8.18
C THR A 334 0.57 -11.79 8.64
N VAL A 335 -0.24 -12.70 8.13
CA VAL A 335 -0.08 -14.14 8.27
C VAL A 335 0.02 -14.75 6.88
N THR A 336 1.00 -15.63 6.69
CA THR A 336 1.16 -16.43 5.48
C THR A 336 0.92 -17.89 5.86
N PHE A 337 -0.05 -18.51 5.22
CA PHE A 337 -0.38 -19.91 5.38
C PHE A 337 0.26 -20.70 4.25
N ASN A 338 1.03 -21.71 4.62
CA ASN A 338 1.66 -22.64 3.68
C ASN A 338 1.32 -24.05 4.14
N GLN A 339 0.44 -24.75 3.44
CA GLN A 339 0.30 -26.18 3.65
C GLN A 339 1.40 -26.90 2.87
N ILE A 340 2.10 -27.82 3.53
CA ILE A 340 3.15 -28.62 2.91
C ILE A 340 2.66 -30.07 2.88
N LEU A 341 2.41 -30.60 1.68
CA LEU A 341 2.26 -32.05 1.47
C LEU A 341 3.66 -32.67 1.38
N SER A 342 3.94 -33.69 2.19
CA SER A 342 5.12 -34.56 1.99
C SER A 342 4.65 -36.01 1.92
N GLY A 343 4.93 -36.64 0.79
CA GLY A 343 4.65 -38.05 0.52
C GLY A 343 5.83 -38.98 0.83
N SER A 344 6.64 -38.70 1.86
CA SER A 344 7.75 -39.56 2.24
C SER A 344 7.45 -40.39 3.50
N SER A 345 7.74 -41.68 3.40
CA SER A 345 7.86 -42.59 4.54
C SER A 345 9.32 -42.59 4.99
N ASP A 346 9.61 -42.84 6.27
CA ASP A 346 10.98 -43.09 6.69
C ASP A 346 11.49 -44.43 6.14
N SER A 347 12.76 -44.73 6.39
CA SER A 347 13.38 -46.01 6.03
C SER A 347 12.75 -47.23 6.72
N LEU A 348 11.74 -47.04 7.58
CA LEU A 348 10.99 -48.09 8.28
C LEU A 348 9.54 -48.20 7.78
N GLY A 349 9.17 -47.47 6.71
CA GLY A 349 7.80 -47.50 6.17
C GLY A 349 6.78 -46.80 7.07
N ILE A 350 7.23 -46.02 8.05
CA ILE A 350 6.37 -45.20 8.89
C ILE A 350 6.12 -43.89 8.13
N PRO A 351 4.87 -43.46 7.95
CA PRO A 351 4.58 -42.16 7.35
C PRO A 351 5.23 -41.03 8.15
N ILE A 352 6.27 -40.38 7.63
CA ILE A 352 6.78 -39.11 8.14
C ILE A 352 6.18 -37.98 7.31
N GLY A 353 4.92 -37.68 7.60
CA GLY A 353 4.19 -36.65 6.88
C GLY A 353 2.80 -36.52 7.46
N LEU A 354 2.67 -35.88 8.62
CA LEU A 354 1.38 -35.30 8.99
C LEU A 354 1.17 -34.09 8.09
N ASP A 355 -0.04 -33.92 7.56
CA ASP A 355 -0.51 -32.69 6.92
C ASP A 355 -0.20 -31.49 7.82
N LYS A 356 0.95 -30.86 7.63
CA LYS A 356 1.41 -29.79 8.51
C LYS A 356 1.10 -28.47 7.83
N SER A 357 0.04 -27.83 8.31
CA SER A 357 -0.20 -26.41 8.08
C SER A 357 0.92 -25.62 8.76
N ALA A 358 1.71 -24.90 7.98
CA ALA A 358 2.66 -23.91 8.47
C ALA A 358 2.00 -22.53 8.40
N ALA A 359 2.20 -21.73 9.46
CA ALA A 359 1.79 -20.34 9.47
C ALA A 359 2.99 -19.47 9.87
N ASP A 360 3.33 -18.54 8.98
CA ASP A 360 4.33 -17.53 9.23
C ASP A 360 3.62 -16.24 9.64
N HIS A 361 4.01 -15.68 10.77
CA HIS A 361 3.40 -14.49 11.33
C HIS A 361 4.39 -13.34 11.29
N ASN A 362 3.94 -12.19 10.82
CA ASN A 362 4.73 -10.97 10.80
C ASN A 362 3.91 -9.83 11.40
N PHE A 363 4.42 -9.21 12.45
CA PHE A 363 3.88 -7.99 13.01
C PHE A 363 4.93 -6.90 12.89
N SER A 364 4.52 -5.74 12.39
CA SER A 364 5.37 -4.56 12.31
C SER A 364 4.60 -3.33 12.79
N THR A 365 5.32 -2.41 13.41
CA THR A 365 4.80 -1.12 13.83
C THR A 365 5.90 -0.08 13.69
N GLY A 366 5.56 1.17 13.39
CA GLY A 366 6.57 2.19 13.25
C GLY A 366 6.04 3.58 12.95
N PHE A 367 6.97 4.52 12.95
CA PHE A 367 6.75 5.92 12.64
C PHE A 367 7.52 6.29 11.39
N ASN A 368 6.83 6.97 10.48
CA ASN A 368 7.43 7.61 9.32
C ASN A 368 7.38 9.12 9.53
N PHE A 369 8.54 9.75 9.47
CA PHE A 369 8.74 11.18 9.58
C PHE A 369 9.04 11.75 8.19
N TYR A 370 8.27 12.73 7.75
CA TYR A 370 8.46 13.42 6.48
C TYR A 370 9.22 14.73 6.73
N ILE A 371 10.48 14.76 6.35
CA ILE A 371 11.39 15.89 6.47
C ILE A 371 11.45 16.58 5.10
N GLU A 372 10.94 17.82 5.05
CA GLU A 372 10.89 18.65 3.83
C GLU A 372 10.18 18.01 2.62
N ASN A 373 9.43 16.92 2.84
CA ASN A 373 8.68 16.15 1.83
C ASN A 373 9.54 15.46 0.76
N TYR A 374 10.86 15.58 0.84
CA TYR A 374 11.81 14.85 -0.01
C TYR A 374 12.52 13.74 0.75
N ILE A 375 12.57 13.83 2.08
CA ILE A 375 13.27 12.86 2.92
C ILE A 375 12.25 12.21 3.86
N THR A 376 12.25 10.89 3.93
CA THR A 376 11.52 10.12 4.93
C THR A 376 12.49 9.50 5.90
N PHE A 377 12.26 9.66 7.20
CA PHE A 377 12.94 8.87 8.21
C PHE A 377 11.93 7.89 8.81
N ASN A 378 12.20 6.60 8.77
CA ASN A 378 11.30 5.56 9.23
C ASN A 378 11.94 4.79 10.37
N ILE A 379 11.26 4.72 11.51
CA ILE A 379 11.63 3.83 12.63
C ILE A 379 10.55 2.76 12.73
N ASN A 380 10.94 1.51 12.53
CA ASN A 380 10.05 0.36 12.61
C ASN A 380 10.57 -0.65 13.61
N ALA A 381 9.67 -1.29 14.34
CA ALA A 381 9.94 -2.43 15.19
C ALA A 381 8.88 -3.49 14.96
N GLY A 382 9.20 -4.73 15.28
CA GLY A 382 8.27 -5.82 15.03
C GLY A 382 8.82 -7.17 15.45
N TRP A 383 8.05 -8.18 15.10
CA TRP A 383 8.47 -9.57 15.26
C TRP A 383 7.99 -10.40 14.09
N THR A 384 8.83 -11.36 13.73
CA THR A 384 8.55 -12.38 12.73
C THR A 384 8.66 -13.73 13.41
N LYS A 385 7.63 -14.56 13.27
CA LYS A 385 7.65 -15.96 13.68
C LYS A 385 7.41 -16.81 12.46
N LEU A 386 8.48 -17.41 11.96
CA LEU A 386 8.38 -18.42 10.91
C LEU A 386 8.03 -19.77 11.54
N TRP A 387 7.32 -20.60 10.80
CA TRP A 387 6.99 -21.95 11.24
C TRP A 387 8.26 -22.74 11.61
N ARG A 388 8.31 -23.28 12.84
CA ARG A 388 9.45 -24.00 13.44
C ARG A 388 10.74 -23.19 13.63
N SER A 389 10.72 -21.88 13.39
CA SER A 389 11.80 -20.98 13.77
C SER A 389 11.52 -20.32 15.11
N ASP A 390 12.57 -19.90 15.78
CA ASP A 390 12.45 -18.97 16.88
C ASP A 390 11.83 -17.65 16.42
N THR A 391 11.13 -17.00 17.35
CA THR A 391 10.57 -15.66 17.10
C THR A 391 11.72 -14.66 17.04
N GLN A 392 11.82 -13.97 15.91
CA GLN A 392 12.82 -12.95 15.68
C GLN A 392 12.19 -11.58 15.91
N TYR A 393 12.78 -10.80 16.82
CA TYR A 393 12.42 -9.41 17.01
C TYR A 393 13.35 -8.54 16.18
N PHE A 394 12.83 -7.43 15.65
CA PHE A 394 13.65 -6.50 14.90
C PHE A 394 13.29 -5.05 15.25
N THR A 395 14.29 -4.20 15.13
CA THR A 395 14.15 -2.75 15.09
C THR A 395 15.01 -2.25 13.93
N ASN A 396 14.46 -1.37 13.11
CA ASN A 396 15.12 -0.79 11.96
C ASN A 396 14.86 0.72 11.93
N ALA A 397 15.90 1.50 11.68
CA ALA A 397 15.79 2.90 11.30
C ALA A 397 16.32 3.06 9.88
N SER A 398 15.56 3.72 9.01
CA SER A 398 15.93 3.95 7.61
C SER A 398 15.63 5.37 7.17
N VAL A 399 16.46 5.88 6.26
CA VAL A 399 16.21 7.14 5.55
C VAL A 399 15.81 6.80 4.12
N GLY A 400 14.86 7.51 3.55
CA GLY A 400 14.35 7.30 2.20
C GLY A 400 14.13 8.64 1.50
N PHE A 401 14.06 8.62 0.18
CA PHE A 401 13.86 9.83 -0.62
C PHE A 401 12.57 9.72 -1.44
N ILE A 402 11.75 10.77 -1.40
CA ILE A 402 10.55 10.87 -2.23
C ILE A 402 10.93 11.66 -3.47
N VAL A 403 10.73 11.04 -4.64
CA VAL A 403 10.93 11.67 -5.95
C VAL A 403 9.55 11.75 -6.62
N PHE A 404 9.10 12.96 -6.95
CA PHE A 404 7.79 13.23 -7.53
C PHE A 404 7.81 13.22 -9.06
#